data_AF-A0A3B8V999-F1
#
_entry.id   AF-A0A3B8V999-F1
#
_cell.length_a   1.000
_cell.length_b   1.000
_cell.length_c   1.000
_cell.angle_alpha   90.00
_cell.angle_beta   90.00
_cell.angle_gamma   90.00
#
_symmetry.space_group_name_H-M   'P 1'
#
loop_
_entity.id
_entity.type
_entity.pdbx_description
1 polymer ?
#
loop_
_entity_poly.entity_id
_entity_poly.type
_entity_poly.pdbx_seq_one_letter_code
_entity_poly.pdbx_strand_id
1 'polypeptide(L)'
;MMKRRLRINFALEILRSNIQSIRSVSDWSDMMGWDRAEFSRQFAKMYGENAKAAYHRYKLKSIDKFFCAQPNAKYFEIAYDMGFRDEKAFYDYMRYHTTQSPTSYKKKLLANEASIGVTSRKSIIAKRKL
;
A
#
# COMPACT_ATOMS: atom_id res chain seq x y z
N MET A 1 24.99 17.47 6.32
CA MET A 1 24.26 17.99 5.14
C MET A 1 22.82 18.27 5.55
N MET A 2 22.35 19.52 5.52
CA MET A 2 20.94 19.83 5.85
C MET A 2 20.03 19.37 4.70
N LYS A 3 19.14 18.41 4.95
CA LYS A 3 18.12 18.00 3.97
C LYS A 3 17.09 19.12 3.82
N ARG A 4 16.71 19.45 2.59
CA ARG A 4 15.62 20.37 2.31
C ARG A 4 14.31 19.78 2.86
N ARG A 5 13.65 20.51 3.76
CA ARG A 5 12.33 20.15 4.30
C ARG A 5 11.24 20.39 3.26
N LEU A 6 10.58 19.32 2.83
CA LEU A 6 9.42 19.39 1.92
C LEU A 6 8.16 19.82 2.69
N ARG A 7 7.20 20.43 1.98
CA ARG A 7 5.93 20.83 2.61
C ARG A 7 5.06 19.61 2.92
N ILE A 8 4.36 19.65 4.06
CA ILE A 8 3.60 18.49 4.55
C ILE A 8 2.46 18.08 3.61
N ASN A 9 1.90 19.01 2.84
CA ASN A 9 0.82 18.74 1.87
C ASN A 9 1.25 17.83 0.70
N PHE A 10 2.56 17.62 0.49
CA PHE A 10 3.09 16.66 -0.47
C PHE A 10 3.34 15.27 0.12
N ALA A 11 3.06 15.04 1.41
CA ALA A 11 3.45 13.80 2.08
C ALA A 11 2.87 12.55 1.42
N LEU A 12 1.58 12.57 1.08
CA LEU A 12 0.92 11.44 0.43
C LEU A 12 1.42 11.20 -0.99
N GLU A 13 1.79 12.26 -1.72
CA GLU A 13 2.37 12.14 -3.06
C GLU A 13 3.75 11.47 -3.01
N ILE A 14 4.60 11.92 -2.10
CA ILE A 14 5.91 11.32 -1.84
C ILE A 14 5.77 9.86 -1.42
N LEU A 15 4.84 9.57 -0.50
CA LEU A 15 4.58 8.20 -0.06
C LEU A 15 4.19 7.30 -1.23
N ARG A 16 3.24 7.73 -2.06
CA ARG A 16 2.72 6.93 -3.18
C ARG A 16 3.80 6.65 -4.22
N SER A 17 4.61 7.66 -4.55
CA SER A 17 5.65 7.56 -5.57
C SER A 17 6.85 6.71 -5.13
N ASN A 18 7.01 6.54 -3.81
CA ASN A 18 8.15 5.86 -3.21
C ASN A 18 7.73 4.71 -2.28
N ILE A 19 6.51 4.18 -2.45
CA ILE A 19 5.94 3.22 -1.49
C ILE A 19 6.75 1.93 -1.40
N GLN A 20 7.43 1.54 -2.48
CA GLN A 20 8.28 0.35 -2.51
C GLN A 20 9.58 0.55 -1.72
N SER A 21 10.16 1.75 -1.74
CA SER A 21 11.42 2.04 -1.04
C SER A 21 11.22 2.46 0.41
N ILE A 22 10.07 3.05 0.75
CA ILE A 22 9.74 3.44 2.13
C ILE A 22 9.36 2.19 2.93
N ARG A 23 10.13 1.84 3.96
CA ARG A 23 9.89 0.68 4.84
C ARG A 23 9.27 1.07 6.17
N SER A 24 9.38 2.35 6.55
CA SER A 24 8.88 2.86 7.83
C SER A 24 8.41 4.32 7.72
N VAL A 25 7.70 4.79 8.75
CA VAL A 25 7.38 6.23 8.88
C VAL A 25 8.64 7.07 9.04
N SER A 26 9.73 6.52 9.60
CA SER A 26 11.01 7.21 9.70
C SER A 26 11.63 7.43 8.33
N ASP A 27 11.64 6.41 7.46
CA ASP A 27 12.14 6.55 6.09
C ASP A 27 11.35 7.61 5.33
N TRP A 28 10.03 7.64 5.56
CA TRP A 28 9.14 8.63 4.94
C TRP A 28 9.45 10.05 5.43
N SER A 29 9.61 10.26 6.75
CA SER A 29 9.97 11.57 7.29
C SER A 29 11.37 12.00 6.83
N ASP A 30 12.32 11.07 6.79
CA ASP A 30 13.69 11.30 6.36
C ASP A 30 13.77 11.68 4.88
N MET A 31 12.93 11.07 4.04
CA MET A 31 12.79 11.42 2.62
C MET A 31 12.20 12.82 2.45
N MET A 32 11.30 13.23 3.35
CA MET A 32 10.72 14.57 3.34
C MET A 32 11.60 15.63 4.01
N GLY A 33 12.68 15.23 4.69
CA GLY A 33 13.56 16.15 5.43
C GLY A 33 12.97 16.63 6.76
N TRP A 34 12.25 15.75 7.47
CA TRP A 34 11.63 16.03 8.76
C TRP A 34 12.14 15.09 9.84
N ASP A 35 12.18 15.59 11.08
CA ASP A 35 12.18 14.70 12.24
C ASP A 35 10.89 13.86 12.25
N ARG A 36 11.01 12.59 12.63
CA ARG A 36 9.88 11.63 12.62
C ARG A 36 8.71 12.08 13.51
N ALA A 37 8.99 12.60 14.71
CA ALA A 37 7.95 13.00 15.64
C ALA A 37 7.26 14.28 15.14
N GLU A 38 8.03 15.25 14.66
CA GLU A 38 7.49 16.46 14.05
C GLU A 38 6.64 16.16 12.80
N PHE A 39 7.15 15.30 11.92
CA PHE A 39 6.44 14.83 10.74
C PHE A 39 5.09 14.22 11.10
N SER A 40 5.08 13.29 12.06
CA SER A 40 3.85 12.58 12.46
C SER A 40 2.80 13.55 13.01
N ARG A 41 3.22 14.56 13.80
CA ARG A 41 2.31 15.60 14.32
C ARG A 41 1.74 16.47 13.20
N GLN A 42 2.59 16.97 12.30
CA GLN A 42 2.12 17.83 11.20
C GLN A 42 1.28 17.06 10.18
N PHE A 43 1.62 15.80 9.92
CA PHE A 43 0.83 14.93 9.06
C PHE A 43 -0.57 14.74 9.64
N ALA A 44 -0.69 14.40 10.93
CA ALA A 44 -1.97 14.24 11.59
C ALA A 44 -2.80 15.53 11.58
N LYS A 45 -2.16 16.68 11.83
CA LYS A 45 -2.80 18.00 11.74
C LYS A 45 -3.35 18.29 10.34
N MET A 46 -2.63 17.88 9.29
CA MET A 46 -2.99 18.15 7.91
C MET A 46 -4.07 17.20 7.37
N TYR A 47 -3.94 15.89 7.65
CA TYR A 47 -4.74 14.85 7.00
C TYR A 47 -5.78 14.20 7.92
N GLY A 48 -5.81 14.55 9.21
CA GLY A 48 -6.75 13.99 10.17
C GLY A 48 -6.52 12.51 10.52
N GLU A 49 -5.39 11.92 10.12
CA GLU A 49 -5.05 10.52 10.42
C GLU A 49 -3.57 10.37 10.81
N ASN A 50 -3.26 9.30 11.53
CA ASN A 50 -1.88 9.00 11.92
C ASN A 50 -1.05 8.57 10.69
N ALA A 51 0.14 9.13 10.52
CA ALA A 51 1.08 8.78 9.45
C ALA A 51 1.36 7.26 9.36
N LYS A 52 1.47 6.55 10.48
CA LYS A 52 1.65 5.09 10.50
C LYS A 52 0.45 4.37 9.88
N ALA A 53 -0.78 4.78 10.22
CA ALA A 53 -1.99 4.22 9.65
C ALA A 53 -2.08 4.50 8.14
N ALA A 54 -1.75 5.73 7.73
CA ALA A 54 -1.66 6.11 6.33
C ALA A 54 -0.66 5.23 5.57
N TYR A 55 0.56 5.10 6.09
CA TYR A 55 1.63 4.26 5.52
C TYR A 55 1.14 2.84 5.27
N HIS A 56 0.59 2.17 6.28
CA HIS A 56 0.12 0.79 6.12
C HIS A 56 -1.02 0.66 5.13
N ARG A 57 -1.96 1.62 5.12
CA ARG A 57 -3.06 1.66 4.16
C ARG A 57 -2.54 1.76 2.72
N TYR A 58 -1.58 2.64 2.45
CA TYR A 58 -0.99 2.77 1.12
C TYR A 58 -0.09 1.59 0.75
N LYS A 59 0.64 1.02 1.71
CA LYS A 59 1.45 -0.19 1.48
C LYS A 59 0.57 -1.38 1.12
N LEU A 60 -0.54 -1.60 1.83
CA LEU A 60 -1.53 -2.64 1.48
C LEU A 60 -2.13 -2.42 0.09
N LYS A 61 -2.56 -1.19 -0.23
CA LYS A 61 -3.05 -0.87 -1.59
C LYS A 61 -2.02 -1.16 -2.68
N SER A 62 -0.73 -0.98 -2.40
CA SER A 62 0.35 -1.31 -3.33
C SER A 62 0.49 -2.82 -3.50
N ILE A 63 0.38 -3.59 -2.41
CA ILE A 63 0.39 -5.06 -2.43
C ILE A 63 -0.82 -5.59 -3.20
N ASP A 64 -2.02 -5.02 -3.01
CA ASP A 64 -3.23 -5.40 -3.74
C ASP A 64 -3.03 -5.25 -5.24
N LYS A 65 -2.52 -4.08 -5.67
CA LYS A 65 -2.20 -3.82 -7.08
C LYS A 65 -1.20 -4.84 -7.63
N PHE A 66 -0.18 -5.18 -6.85
CA PHE A 66 0.80 -6.16 -7.27
C PHE A 66 0.19 -7.56 -7.41
N PHE A 67 -0.63 -7.99 -6.45
CA PHE A 67 -1.34 -9.26 -6.53
C PHE A 67 -2.23 -9.37 -7.77
N CYS A 68 -2.91 -8.28 -8.14
CA CYS A 68 -3.73 -8.23 -9.34
C CYS A 68 -2.89 -8.20 -10.63
N ALA A 69 -1.79 -7.46 -10.65
CA ALA A 69 -0.91 -7.36 -11.82
C ALA A 69 -0.11 -8.64 -12.07
N GLN A 70 0.32 -9.34 -11.01
CA GLN A 70 1.18 -10.51 -11.07
C GLN A 70 0.61 -11.66 -10.20
N PRO A 71 -0.51 -12.29 -10.63
CA PRO A 71 -1.18 -13.33 -9.85
C PRO A 71 -0.35 -14.60 -9.66
N ASN A 72 0.70 -14.80 -10.46
CA ASN A 72 1.59 -15.97 -10.38
C ASN A 72 2.97 -15.67 -9.79
N ALA A 73 3.25 -14.42 -9.39
CA ALA A 73 4.52 -14.07 -8.74
C ALA A 73 4.70 -14.83 -7.43
N LYS A 74 5.95 -15.23 -7.17
CA LYS A 74 6.37 -15.91 -5.95
C LYS A 74 6.48 -14.91 -4.81
N TYR A 75 6.24 -15.34 -3.57
CA TYR A 75 6.19 -14.41 -2.43
C TYR A 75 7.52 -13.74 -2.10
N PHE A 76 8.66 -14.39 -2.38
CA PHE A 76 9.96 -13.73 -2.25
C PHE A 76 10.14 -12.57 -3.24
N GLU A 77 9.61 -12.69 -4.47
CA GLU A 77 9.65 -11.61 -5.49
C GLU A 77 8.79 -10.43 -5.03
N ILE A 78 7.58 -10.74 -4.56
CA ILE A 78 6.66 -9.74 -3.99
C ILE A 78 7.30 -9.04 -2.78
N ALA A 79 7.97 -9.79 -1.91
CA ALA A 79 8.65 -9.24 -0.74
C ALA A 79 9.73 -8.24 -1.15
N TYR A 80 10.59 -8.63 -2.11
CA TYR A 80 11.64 -7.78 -2.66
C TYR A 80 11.07 -6.50 -3.28
N ASP A 81 10.09 -6.63 -4.17
CA ASP A 81 9.48 -5.51 -4.91
C ASP A 81 8.71 -4.54 -4.01
N MET A 82 8.24 -5.00 -2.84
CA MET A 82 7.53 -4.17 -1.86
C MET A 82 8.44 -3.62 -0.75
N GLY A 83 9.76 -3.88 -0.86
CA GLY A 83 10.79 -3.38 0.05
C GLY A 83 10.89 -4.13 1.37
N PHE A 84 10.34 -5.34 1.48
CA PHE A 84 10.54 -6.21 2.62
C PHE A 84 11.93 -6.87 2.55
N ARG A 85 12.48 -7.20 3.72
CA ARG A 85 13.79 -7.85 3.81
C ARG A 85 13.78 -9.26 3.24
N ASP A 86 12.70 -9.99 3.48
CA ASP A 86 12.55 -11.39 3.14
C ASP A 86 11.06 -11.77 3.09
N GLU A 87 10.76 -12.98 2.59
CA GLU A 87 9.40 -13.51 2.51
C GLU A 87 8.72 -13.63 3.88
N LYS A 88 9.50 -13.94 4.93
CA LYS A 88 8.96 -14.06 6.30
C LYS A 88 8.48 -12.71 6.82
N ALA A 89 9.25 -11.64 6.61
CA ALA A 89 8.89 -10.28 6.99
C ALA A 89 7.63 -9.82 6.25
N PHE A 90 7.50 -10.17 4.98
CA PHE A 90 6.27 -9.94 4.22
C PHE A 90 5.08 -10.73 4.80
N TYR A 91 5.28 -12.01 5.12
CA TYR A 91 4.24 -12.83 5.73
C TYR A 91 3.77 -12.27 7.08
N ASP A 92 4.71 -11.94 7.97
CA ASP A 92 4.44 -11.36 9.29
C ASP A 92 3.69 -10.04 9.16
N TYR A 93 4.10 -9.18 8.23
CA TYR A 93 3.41 -7.93 7.90
C TYR A 93 1.96 -8.17 7.48
N MET A 94 1.74 -9.09 6.54
CA MET A 94 0.40 -9.42 6.05
C MET A 94 -0.47 -9.96 7.16
N ARG A 95 0.04 -10.88 7.98
CA ARG A 95 -0.70 -11.47 9.09
C ARG A 95 -1.08 -10.43 10.14
N TYR A 96 -0.16 -9.53 10.48
CA TYR A 96 -0.40 -8.47 11.46
C TYR A 96 -1.46 -7.46 10.98
N HIS A 97 -1.40 -7.04 9.71
CA HIS A 97 -2.27 -5.98 9.20
C HIS A 97 -3.59 -6.45 8.60
N THR A 98 -3.69 -7.70 8.15
CA THR A 98 -4.87 -8.21 7.44
C THR A 98 -5.54 -9.41 8.13
N THR A 99 -4.95 -9.88 9.23
CA THR A 99 -5.30 -11.11 9.95
C THR A 99 -5.34 -12.36 9.07
N GLN A 100 -4.75 -12.32 7.89
CA GLN A 100 -4.74 -13.39 6.90
C GLN A 100 -3.31 -13.70 6.45
N SER A 101 -3.06 -14.92 6.00
CA SER A 101 -1.82 -15.23 5.28
C SER A 101 -1.83 -14.54 3.91
N PRO A 102 -0.66 -14.25 3.30
CA PRO A 102 -0.58 -13.70 1.96
C PRO A 102 -1.39 -14.51 0.93
N THR A 103 -1.38 -15.84 1.03
CA THR A 103 -2.12 -16.75 0.15
C THR A 103 -3.62 -16.60 0.28
N SER A 104 -4.15 -16.67 1.51
CA SER A 104 -5.59 -16.54 1.74
C SER A 104 -6.09 -15.15 1.34
N TYR A 105 -5.30 -14.11 1.65
CA TYR A 105 -5.62 -12.74 1.28
C TYR A 105 -5.65 -12.55 -0.24
N LYS A 106 -4.61 -13.01 -0.96
CA LYS A 106 -4.52 -12.94 -2.42
C LYS A 106 -5.70 -13.65 -3.09
N LYS A 107 -6.04 -14.86 -2.62
CA LYS A 107 -7.17 -15.63 -3.14
C LYS A 107 -8.50 -14.87 -2.99
N LYS A 108 -8.75 -14.29 -1.81
CA LYS A 108 -9.95 -13.50 -1.53
C LYS A 108 -10.01 -12.24 -2.41
N LEU A 109 -8.89 -11.52 -2.54
CA LEU A 109 -8.79 -10.33 -3.38
C LEU A 109 -9.13 -10.64 -4.85
N LEU A 110 -8.51 -11.68 -5.42
CA LEU A 110 -8.73 -12.06 -6.82
C LEU A 110 -10.17 -12.58 -7.07
N ALA A 111 -10.77 -13.28 -6.11
CA ALA A 111 -12.16 -13.70 -6.19
C ALA A 111 -13.14 -12.51 -6.18
N ASN A 112 -12.85 -11.49 -5.37
CA ASN A 112 -13.65 -10.26 -5.31
C ASN A 112 -13.57 -9.47 -6.63
N GLU A 113 -12.35 -9.29 -7.18
CA GLU A 113 -12.15 -8.62 -8.47
C GLU A 113 -12.85 -9.35 -9.62
N ALA A 114 -12.80 -10.69 -9.65
CA ALA A 114 -13.55 -11.48 -10.62
C ALA A 114 -15.07 -11.27 -10.50
N SER A 115 -15.59 -11.18 -9.27
CA SER A 115 -17.02 -10.97 -9.00
C SER A 115 -17.50 -9.57 -9.41
N ILE A 116 -16.68 -8.54 -9.17
CA ILE A 116 -16.96 -7.16 -9.58
C ILE A 116 -16.87 -7.02 -11.12
N GLY A 117 -15.86 -7.63 -11.74
CA GLY A 117 -15.71 -7.66 -13.20
C GLY A 117 -16.88 -8.35 -13.92
N VAL A 118 -17.41 -9.43 -13.35
CA VAL A 118 -18.63 -10.11 -13.85
C VAL A 118 -19.87 -9.23 -13.69
N THR A 119 -20.00 -8.50 -12.58
CA THR A 119 -21.14 -7.60 -12.33
C THR A 119 -21.12 -6.39 -13.28
N SER A 120 -19.96 -5.82 -13.56
CA SER A 120 -19.79 -4.75 -14.57
C SER A 120 -20.08 -5.24 -16.00
N ARG A 121 -19.74 -6.49 -16.35
CA ARG A 121 -20.07 -7.06 -17.66
C ARG A 121 -21.57 -7.36 -17.81
N LYS A 122 -22.24 -7.85 -16.77
CA LYS A 122 -23.69 -8.11 -16.78
C LYS A 122 -24.51 -6.83 -16.93
N SER A 123 -24.10 -5.72 -16.31
CA SER A 123 -24.79 -4.43 -16.42
C SER A 123 -24.65 -3.78 -17.81
N ILE A 124 -23.51 -3.99 -18.49
CA ILE A 124 -23.29 -3.53 -19.88
C ILE A 124 -24.12 -4.35 -20.87
N ILE A 125 -24.25 -5.66 -20.68
CA ILE A 125 -25.04 -6.54 -21.56
C ILE A 125 -26.55 -6.29 -21.40
N ALA A 126 -27.03 -6.03 -20.18
CA ALA A 126 -28.45 -5.74 -19.91
C ALA A 126 -28.94 -4.43 -20.57
N LYS A 127 -28.05 -3.45 -20.79
CA LYS A 127 -28.38 -2.18 -21.46
C LYS A 127 -28.36 -2.21 -22.99
N ARG A 128 -27.99 -3.35 -23.60
CA ARG A 128 -27.96 -3.54 -25.07
C ARG A 128 -29.14 -4.34 -25.62
N LYS A 129 -30.10 -4.72 -24.78
CA LYS A 129 -31.30 -5.50 -25.15
C LYS A 129 -32.62 -4.72 -25.01
N LEU A 130 -32.55 -3.38 -24.98
CA LEU A 130 -33.71 -2.49 -25.05
C LEU A 130 -33.52 -1.51 -26.21
#